data_AF-A0AA91Q139-F1
#
_entry.id   AF-A0AA91Q139-F1
#
_cell.length_a   1.000
_cell.length_b   1.000
_cell.length_c   1.000
_cell.angle_alpha   90.00
_cell.angle_beta   90.00
_cell.angle_gamma   90.00
#
_symmetry.space_group_name_H-M   'P 1'
#
loop_
_entity.id
_entity.type
_entity.pdbx_description
1 polymer ?
#
loop_
_entity_poly.entity_id
_entity_poly.type
_entity_poly.pdbx_seq_one_letter_code
_entity_poly.pdbx_strand_id
1 'polypeptide(L)'
;MSQVTSSQQELIDEFISSYIKNNDNIGRQYLKLRQSALEVTTKINEEIKANGATSDESLIQLQQLEFENDKLSETYRQYLSRIGNALDYADNVNPRYLNSLEDKFLDLSSVKEKVEADIEDFRQVKKPIVDKMNSLADRYSQGITVTNKSTQRGKRTYILTGRGSNPDPNSTFIDFSSTVFNKTELRSLFDDTEKKLQNIKTVDEVGESKNEQENLDVSANTSHAINIEKYLDELLQDSRAFSRAGEEEYAYDISKSTSIDVGGSGLVLDDYNRNIDKLTTEIQNLVAGGAAAKERWIINARRLEMVQAVLENDGGADIDLDV
;
A
#
# COMPACT_ATOMS: atom_id res chain seq x y z
N MET A 1 20.70 -29.15 35.05
CA MET A 1 20.04 -29.90 36.14
C MET A 1 18.63 -29.33 36.28
N SER A 2 17.68 -29.86 35.49
CA SER A 2 16.30 -29.36 35.41
C SER A 2 15.53 -29.75 36.68
N GLN A 3 15.03 -28.77 37.42
CA GLN A 3 14.15 -29.02 38.57
C GLN A 3 12.73 -29.29 38.04
N VAL A 4 12.37 -30.57 37.97
CA VAL A 4 10.99 -31.00 37.79
C VAL A 4 10.19 -30.47 39.00
N THR A 5 9.13 -29.71 38.76
CA THR A 5 8.27 -29.18 39.83
C THR A 5 7.53 -30.32 40.53
N SER A 6 7.18 -30.20 41.83
CA SER A 6 6.57 -31.32 42.58
C SER A 6 5.30 -31.86 41.92
N SER A 7 4.50 -30.99 41.30
CA SER A 7 3.30 -31.36 40.53
C SER A 7 3.62 -32.16 39.26
N GLN A 8 4.73 -31.87 38.59
CA GLN A 8 5.20 -32.66 37.45
C GLN A 8 5.69 -34.04 37.90
N GLN A 9 6.33 -34.12 39.07
CA GLN A 9 6.77 -35.41 39.63
C GLN A 9 5.57 -36.29 40.02
N GLU A 10 4.53 -35.73 40.65
CA GLU A 10 3.29 -36.46 40.98
C GLU A 10 2.59 -37.02 39.73
N LEU A 11 2.51 -36.23 38.65
CA LEU A 11 1.96 -36.68 37.37
C LEU A 11 2.77 -37.82 36.74
N ILE A 12 4.10 -37.74 36.82
CA ILE A 12 5.00 -38.80 36.34
C ILE A 12 4.77 -40.08 37.16
N ASP A 13 4.71 -39.97 38.48
CA ASP A 13 4.52 -41.11 39.38
C ASP A 13 3.14 -41.77 39.18
N GLU A 14 2.08 -40.98 38.99
CA GLU A 14 0.75 -41.49 38.71
C GLU A 14 0.66 -42.17 37.33
N PHE A 15 1.35 -41.62 36.32
CA PHE A 15 1.43 -42.25 35.01
C PHE A 15 2.20 -43.57 35.05
N ILE A 16 3.34 -43.61 35.75
CA ILE A 16 4.14 -44.83 35.95
C ILE A 16 3.31 -45.87 36.72
N SER A 17 2.65 -45.49 37.81
CA SER A 17 1.80 -46.37 38.61
C SER A 17 0.64 -46.93 37.79
N SER A 18 -0.03 -46.09 36.99
CA SER A 18 -1.10 -46.52 36.08
C SER A 18 -0.59 -47.45 34.99
N TYR A 19 0.58 -47.17 34.42
CA TYR A 19 1.21 -48.00 33.39
C TYR A 19 1.62 -49.36 33.95
N ILE A 20 2.31 -49.41 35.10
CA ILE A 20 2.66 -50.68 35.77
C ILE A 20 1.39 -51.43 36.12
N LYS A 21 0.39 -50.77 36.70
CA LYS A 21 -0.87 -51.40 37.02
C LYS A 21 -1.52 -51.98 35.78
N ASN A 22 -1.65 -51.27 34.67
CA ASN A 22 -2.48 -51.70 33.54
C ASN A 22 -1.74 -52.49 32.45
N ASN A 23 -0.44 -52.27 32.27
CA ASN A 23 0.36 -52.88 31.21
C ASN A 23 1.31 -53.98 31.69
N ASP A 24 1.61 -54.09 32.99
CA ASP A 24 2.40 -55.22 33.49
C ASP A 24 1.53 -56.47 33.72
N ASN A 25 1.14 -57.09 32.60
CA ASN A 25 0.37 -58.33 32.59
C ASN A 25 1.14 -59.49 33.25
N ILE A 26 2.47 -59.51 33.13
CA ILE A 26 3.30 -60.60 33.67
C ILE A 26 3.40 -60.47 35.20
N GLY A 27 3.60 -59.26 35.73
CA GLY A 27 3.54 -58.99 37.16
C GLY A 27 2.16 -59.32 37.77
N ARG A 28 1.06 -59.01 37.06
CA ARG A 28 -0.30 -59.43 37.47
C ARG A 28 -0.48 -60.94 37.50
N GLN A 29 0.03 -61.66 36.51
CA GLN A 29 -0.01 -63.12 36.47
C GLN A 29 0.76 -63.74 37.64
N TYR A 30 1.89 -63.13 38.03
CA TYR A 30 2.69 -63.58 39.18
C TYR A 30 1.97 -63.39 40.51
N LEU A 31 1.31 -62.25 40.70
CA LEU A 31 0.51 -62.01 41.89
C LEU A 31 -0.67 -62.99 42.00
N LYS A 32 -1.35 -63.29 40.88
CA LYS A 32 -2.42 -64.29 40.84
C LYS A 32 -1.91 -65.68 41.21
N LEU A 33 -0.79 -66.11 40.62
CA LEU A 33 -0.19 -67.41 40.94
C LEU A 33 0.16 -67.51 42.43
N ARG A 34 0.74 -66.46 43.01
CA ARG A 34 1.07 -66.41 44.44
C ARG A 34 -0.18 -66.53 45.32
N GLN A 35 -1.27 -65.89 44.93
CA GLN A 35 -2.55 -66.00 45.63
C GLN A 35 -3.12 -67.42 45.54
N SER A 36 -3.13 -68.02 44.34
CA SER A 36 -3.60 -69.40 44.14
C SER A 36 -2.75 -70.41 44.90
N ALA A 37 -1.42 -70.23 44.94
CA ALA A 37 -0.53 -71.06 45.74
C ALA A 37 -0.82 -70.96 47.24
N LEU A 38 -1.12 -69.76 47.74
CA LEU A 38 -1.50 -69.55 49.14
C LEU A 38 -2.83 -70.25 49.45
N GLU A 39 -3.83 -70.13 48.58
CA GLU A 39 -5.15 -70.76 48.73
C GLU A 39 -5.05 -72.29 48.76
N VAL A 40 -4.30 -72.89 47.83
CA VAL A 40 -4.08 -74.36 47.79
C VAL A 40 -3.30 -74.81 49.03
N THR A 41 -2.28 -74.07 49.45
CA THR A 41 -1.51 -74.40 50.66
C THR A 41 -2.37 -74.32 51.93
N THR A 42 -3.27 -73.33 52.02
CA THR A 42 -4.21 -73.24 53.15
C THR A 42 -5.19 -74.41 53.17
N LYS A 43 -5.73 -74.82 52.02
CA LYS A 43 -6.61 -75.99 51.89
C LYS A 43 -5.92 -77.28 52.28
N ILE A 44 -4.69 -77.51 51.80
CA ILE A 44 -3.88 -78.68 52.19
C ILE A 44 -3.66 -78.71 53.71
N ASN A 45 -3.33 -77.57 54.32
CA ASN A 45 -3.14 -77.49 55.76
C ASN A 45 -4.43 -77.77 56.55
N GLU A 46 -5.60 -77.36 56.03
CA GLU A 46 -6.90 -77.67 56.62
C GLU A 46 -7.26 -79.15 56.48
N GLU A 47 -7.02 -79.76 55.31
CA GLU A 47 -7.22 -81.20 55.05
C GLU A 47 -6.36 -82.06 55.98
N ILE A 48 -5.08 -81.70 56.15
CA ILE A 48 -4.15 -82.39 57.05
C ILE A 48 -4.64 -82.30 58.51
N LYS A 49 -5.13 -81.13 58.93
CA LYS A 49 -5.65 -80.94 60.30
C LYS A 49 -6.96 -81.69 60.55
N ALA A 50 -7.83 -81.80 59.54
CA ALA A 50 -9.15 -82.42 59.67
C ALA A 50 -9.11 -83.95 59.51
N ASN A 51 -8.36 -84.45 58.53
CA ASN A 51 -8.42 -85.86 58.10
C ASN A 51 -7.08 -86.60 58.23
N GLY A 52 -5.99 -85.92 58.60
CA GLY A 52 -4.66 -86.51 58.70
C GLY A 52 -4.01 -86.90 57.36
N ALA A 53 -4.67 -86.64 56.23
CA ALA A 53 -4.20 -86.94 54.88
C ALA A 53 -4.65 -85.83 53.91
N THR A 54 -3.87 -85.64 52.84
CA THR A 54 -4.14 -84.66 51.77
C THR A 54 -4.94 -85.31 50.65
N SER A 55 -5.88 -84.57 50.05
CA SER A 55 -6.63 -85.01 48.88
C SER A 55 -5.74 -85.12 47.63
N ASP A 56 -5.96 -86.15 46.80
CA ASP A 56 -5.29 -86.29 45.49
C ASP A 56 -5.55 -85.09 44.58
N GLU A 57 -6.72 -84.46 44.69
CA GLU A 57 -7.08 -83.26 43.93
C GLU A 57 -6.20 -82.06 44.32
N SER A 58 -5.94 -81.88 45.62
CA SER A 58 -5.08 -80.82 46.15
C SER A 58 -3.61 -81.04 45.79
N LEU A 59 -3.16 -82.30 45.70
CA LEU A 59 -1.83 -82.66 45.21
C LEU A 59 -1.65 -82.38 43.71
N ILE A 60 -2.64 -82.70 42.89
CA ILE A 60 -2.62 -82.39 41.44
C ILE A 60 -2.60 -80.87 41.22
N GLN A 61 -3.40 -80.11 41.97
CA GLN A 61 -3.40 -78.64 41.91
C GLN A 61 -2.04 -78.06 42.31
N LEU A 62 -1.38 -78.65 43.31
CA LEU A 62 -0.04 -78.21 43.73
C LEU A 62 1.01 -78.46 42.65
N GLN A 63 0.97 -79.62 41.98
CA GLN A 63 1.86 -79.92 40.84
C GLN A 63 1.61 -78.99 39.64
N GLN A 64 0.35 -78.65 39.36
CA GLN A 64 0.01 -77.68 38.32
C GLN A 64 0.58 -76.28 38.64
N LEU A 65 0.44 -75.84 39.88
CA LEU A 65 1.00 -74.56 40.34
C LEU A 65 2.53 -74.53 40.29
N GLU A 66 3.19 -75.66 40.56
CA GLU A 66 4.65 -75.78 40.45
C GLU A 66 5.12 -75.58 39.00
N PHE A 67 4.46 -76.24 38.04
CA PHE A 67 4.72 -76.05 36.62
C PHE A 67 4.45 -74.61 36.15
N GLU A 68 3.34 -74.01 36.61
CA GLU A 68 3.01 -72.63 36.29
C GLU A 68 4.03 -71.64 36.89
N ASN A 69 4.56 -71.92 38.08
CA ASN A 69 5.62 -71.13 38.71
C ASN A 69 6.91 -71.17 37.93
N ASP A 70 7.34 -72.34 37.47
CA ASP A 70 8.56 -72.48 36.67
C ASP A 70 8.41 -71.72 35.34
N LYS A 71 7.29 -71.89 34.65
CA LYS A 71 6.98 -71.15 33.42
C LYS A 71 6.97 -69.63 33.64
N LEU A 72 6.36 -69.19 34.74
CA LEU A 72 6.21 -67.76 35.01
C LEU A 72 7.52 -67.12 35.47
N SER A 73 8.35 -67.86 36.20
CA SER A 73 9.67 -67.39 36.63
C SER A 73 10.57 -67.09 35.42
N GLU A 74 10.56 -67.96 34.41
CA GLU A 74 11.37 -67.78 33.20
C GLU A 74 10.84 -66.64 32.32
N THR A 75 9.52 -66.54 32.16
CA THR A 75 8.91 -65.43 31.42
C THR A 75 9.12 -64.08 32.11
N TYR A 76 9.06 -64.03 33.45
CA TYR A 76 9.35 -62.82 34.21
C TYR A 76 10.83 -62.42 34.10
N ARG A 77 11.75 -63.38 34.11
CA ARG A 77 13.18 -63.13 33.88
C ARG A 77 13.44 -62.53 32.51
N GLN A 78 12.81 -63.06 31.46
CA GLN A 78 12.90 -62.51 30.10
C GLN A 78 12.30 -61.10 30.01
N TYR A 79 11.18 -60.86 30.70
CA TYR A 79 10.56 -59.54 30.79
C TYR A 79 11.49 -58.50 31.44
N LEU A 80 12.09 -58.84 32.58
CA LEU A 80 13.07 -57.97 33.26
C LEU A 80 14.29 -57.69 32.38
N SER A 81 14.82 -58.70 31.68
CA SER A 81 15.92 -58.51 30.75
C SER A 81 15.54 -57.58 29.60
N ARG A 82 14.33 -57.70 29.05
CA ARG A 82 13.82 -56.80 28.01
C ARG A 82 13.68 -55.37 28.50
N ILE A 83 13.17 -55.16 29.71
CA ILE A 83 13.08 -53.82 30.32
C ILE A 83 14.48 -53.25 30.54
N GLY A 84 15.42 -54.04 31.09
CA GLY A 84 16.81 -53.63 31.27
C GLY A 84 17.45 -53.17 29.96
N ASN A 85 17.32 -53.98 28.90
CA ASN A 85 17.83 -53.62 27.58
C ASN A 85 17.15 -52.37 26.98
N ALA A 86 15.87 -52.15 27.28
CA ALA A 86 15.14 -50.96 26.82
C ALA A 86 15.58 -49.70 27.57
N LEU A 87 15.87 -49.80 28.87
CA LEU A 87 16.48 -48.73 29.67
C LEU A 87 17.89 -48.40 29.16
N ASP A 88 18.73 -49.41 28.94
CA ASP A 88 20.08 -49.22 28.40
C ASP A 88 20.05 -48.56 27.00
N TYR A 89 19.07 -48.92 26.16
CA TYR A 89 18.86 -48.26 24.87
C TYR A 89 18.41 -46.80 25.04
N ALA A 90 17.52 -46.51 25.99
CA ALA A 90 17.05 -45.15 26.26
C ALA A 90 18.15 -44.24 26.80
N ASP A 91 19.06 -44.75 27.63
CA ASP A 91 20.19 -44.00 28.18
C ASP A 91 21.26 -43.69 27.11
N ASN A 92 21.45 -44.59 26.14
CA ASN A 92 22.51 -44.46 25.14
C ASN A 92 22.04 -43.88 23.80
N VAL A 93 20.74 -43.90 23.50
CA VAL A 93 20.20 -43.42 22.22
C VAL A 93 19.33 -42.21 22.46
N ASN A 94 19.92 -41.03 22.27
CA ASN A 94 19.16 -39.79 22.25
C ASN A 94 18.13 -39.85 21.10
N PRO A 95 16.83 -39.71 21.39
CA PRO A 95 15.81 -39.78 20.36
C PRO A 95 16.04 -38.72 19.29
N ARG A 96 16.08 -39.12 18.01
CA ARG A 96 16.31 -38.20 16.87
C ARG A 96 15.34 -37.01 16.85
N TYR A 97 14.14 -37.19 17.38
CA TYR A 97 13.15 -36.12 17.45
C TYR A 97 13.55 -34.98 18.40
N LEU A 98 14.33 -35.25 19.46
CA LEU A 98 14.80 -34.21 20.39
C LEU A 98 15.79 -33.26 19.71
N ASN A 99 16.76 -33.80 18.97
CA ASN A 99 17.70 -32.98 18.19
C ASN A 99 16.94 -32.14 17.16
N SER A 100 15.96 -32.73 16.46
CA SER A 100 15.13 -32.00 15.51
C SER A 100 14.25 -30.92 16.16
N LEU A 101 13.91 -31.09 17.45
CA LEU A 101 13.12 -30.14 18.21
C LEU A 101 13.99 -28.96 18.67
N GLU A 102 15.23 -29.23 19.05
CA GLU A 102 16.23 -28.21 19.38
C GLU A 102 16.55 -27.34 18.16
N ASP A 103 16.81 -27.95 17.01
CA ASP A 103 17.03 -27.22 15.75
C ASP A 103 15.85 -26.32 15.41
N LYS A 104 14.62 -26.86 15.49
CA LYS A 104 13.39 -26.08 15.27
C LYS A 104 13.23 -24.95 16.27
N PHE A 105 13.62 -25.16 17.53
CA PHE A 105 13.54 -24.14 18.56
C PHE A 105 14.52 -22.99 18.27
N LEU A 106 15.76 -23.32 17.87
CA LEU A 106 16.77 -22.33 17.48
C LEU A 106 16.31 -21.53 16.26
N ASP A 107 15.78 -22.20 15.25
CA ASP A 107 15.20 -21.55 14.07
C ASP A 107 14.08 -20.58 14.45
N LEU A 108 13.11 -21.03 15.27
CA LEU A 108 12.00 -20.21 15.72
C LEU A 108 12.48 -19.00 16.54
N SER A 109 13.50 -19.19 17.38
CA SER A 109 14.09 -18.11 18.17
C SER A 109 14.72 -17.05 17.27
N SER A 110 15.44 -17.47 16.22
CA SER A 110 16.04 -16.53 15.26
C SER A 110 14.99 -15.76 14.45
N VAL A 111 13.88 -16.42 14.08
CA VAL A 111 12.76 -15.77 13.38
C VAL A 111 12.08 -14.76 14.29
N LYS A 112 11.85 -15.12 15.56
CA LYS A 112 11.29 -14.21 16.55
C LYS A 112 12.14 -12.94 16.70
N GLU A 113 13.44 -13.08 16.81
CA GLU A 113 14.36 -11.94 16.96
C GLU A 113 14.32 -11.00 15.75
N LYS A 114 14.28 -11.55 14.53
CA LYS A 114 14.11 -10.76 13.30
C LYS A 114 12.79 -10.01 13.28
N VAL A 115 11.69 -10.67 13.64
CA VAL A 115 10.36 -10.04 13.66
C VAL A 115 10.29 -8.95 14.73
N GLU A 116 10.89 -9.14 15.90
CA GLU A 116 10.97 -8.10 16.93
C GLU A 116 11.77 -6.89 16.44
N ALA A 117 12.89 -7.11 15.74
CA ALA A 117 13.66 -6.03 15.12
C ALA A 117 12.87 -5.28 14.04
N ASP A 118 12.15 -6.00 13.17
CA ASP A 118 11.31 -5.41 12.12
C ASP A 118 10.14 -4.61 12.72
N ILE A 119 9.53 -5.08 13.80
CA ILE A 119 8.48 -4.36 14.52
C ILE A 119 9.02 -3.06 15.11
N GLU A 120 10.22 -3.09 15.69
CA GLU A 120 10.83 -1.90 16.26
C GLU A 120 11.19 -0.86 15.17
N ASP A 121 11.75 -1.30 14.03
CA ASP A 121 11.97 -0.45 12.86
C ASP A 121 10.66 0.18 12.35
N PHE A 122 9.60 -0.62 12.24
CA PHE A 122 8.30 -0.11 11.82
C PHE A 122 7.76 0.93 12.81
N ARG A 123 7.92 0.71 14.11
CA ARG A 123 7.41 1.60 15.15
C ARG A 123 8.21 2.90 15.26
N GLN A 124 9.53 2.84 15.17
CA GLN A 124 10.40 4.01 15.40
C GLN A 124 10.63 4.84 14.13
N VAL A 125 10.71 4.20 12.96
CA VAL A 125 11.08 4.88 11.72
C VAL A 125 9.88 5.05 10.81
N LYS A 126 9.24 3.95 10.40
CA LYS A 126 8.23 3.98 9.34
C LYS A 126 6.92 4.62 9.77
N LYS A 127 6.40 4.27 10.94
CA LYS A 127 5.12 4.79 11.44
C LYS A 127 5.14 6.32 11.60
N PRO A 128 6.13 6.95 12.26
CA PRO A 128 6.19 8.40 12.36
C PRO A 128 6.25 9.11 11.00
N ILE A 129 6.93 8.52 10.01
CA ILE A 129 6.97 9.07 8.64
C ILE A 129 5.58 9.01 8.00
N VAL A 130 4.88 7.88 8.10
CA VAL A 130 3.52 7.73 7.54
C VAL A 130 2.53 8.67 8.25
N ASP A 131 2.61 8.78 9.57
CA ASP A 131 1.78 9.71 10.34
C ASP A 131 2.05 11.17 9.92
N LYS A 132 3.33 11.53 9.68
CA LYS A 132 3.70 12.83 9.10
C LYS A 132 3.11 13.02 7.70
N MET A 133 3.24 12.04 6.80
CA MET A 133 2.69 12.10 5.45
C MET A 133 1.16 12.28 5.44
N ASN A 134 0.45 11.54 6.30
CA ASN A 134 -0.99 11.69 6.47
C ASN A 134 -1.34 13.09 6.97
N SER A 135 -0.61 13.61 7.96
CA SER A 135 -0.85 14.96 8.47
C SER A 135 -0.56 16.06 7.43
N LEU A 136 0.44 15.86 6.56
CA LEU A 136 0.74 16.75 5.43
C LEU A 136 -0.37 16.69 4.38
N ALA A 137 -0.85 15.50 4.03
CA ALA A 137 -1.96 15.31 3.09
C ALA A 137 -3.28 15.89 3.63
N ASP A 138 -3.57 15.72 4.92
CA ASP A 138 -4.72 16.32 5.59
C ASP A 138 -4.65 17.84 5.59
N ARG A 139 -3.47 18.42 5.88
CA ARG A 139 -3.27 19.88 5.84
C ARG A 139 -3.35 20.45 4.43
N TYR A 140 -2.81 19.73 3.45
CA TYR A 140 -2.89 20.10 2.04
C TYR A 140 -4.34 20.06 1.55
N SER A 141 -5.07 18.98 1.83
CA SER A 141 -6.49 18.86 1.47
C SER A 141 -7.36 19.89 2.20
N GLN A 142 -7.13 20.15 3.49
CA GLN A 142 -7.82 21.21 4.23
C GLN A 142 -7.50 22.60 3.69
N GLY A 143 -6.25 22.83 3.26
CA GLY A 143 -5.82 24.09 2.66
C GLY A 143 -6.43 24.38 1.29
N ILE A 144 -6.68 23.32 0.50
CA ILE A 144 -7.33 23.41 -0.81
C ILE A 144 -8.86 23.46 -0.70
N THR A 145 -9.45 22.76 0.27
CA THR A 145 -10.92 22.67 0.43
C THR A 145 -11.57 23.87 1.11
N VAL A 146 -10.81 24.90 1.53
CA VAL A 146 -11.40 26.20 1.96
C VAL A 146 -11.85 27.03 0.74
N THR A 147 -12.53 26.41 -0.20
CA THR A 147 -13.22 27.06 -1.31
C THR A 147 -14.69 26.69 -1.19
N ASN A 148 -15.38 27.46 -0.33
CA ASN A 148 -16.82 27.80 -0.39
C ASN A 148 -17.40 28.12 0.99
N LYS A 149 -16.76 28.99 1.81
CA LYS A 149 -17.48 29.63 2.92
C LYS A 149 -17.09 31.09 3.07
N SER A 150 -17.97 31.97 2.60
CA SER A 150 -18.02 33.39 2.95
C SER A 150 -18.27 33.67 4.44
N THR A 151 -18.14 32.67 5.33
CA THR A 151 -18.58 32.74 6.73
C THR A 151 -17.51 32.45 7.78
N GLN A 152 -16.22 32.28 7.43
CA GLN A 152 -15.17 32.24 8.46
C GLN A 152 -14.02 33.20 8.15
N ARG A 153 -14.29 34.49 8.37
CA ARG A 153 -13.26 35.47 8.74
C ARG A 153 -12.66 35.04 10.07
N GLY A 154 -11.60 34.24 10.08
CA GLY A 154 -10.90 33.98 11.34
C GLY A 154 -9.78 32.95 11.35
N LYS A 155 -9.77 31.95 10.47
CA LYS A 155 -8.70 30.93 10.47
C LYS A 155 -8.15 30.75 9.07
N ARG A 156 -7.11 31.52 8.74
CA ARG A 156 -6.20 31.15 7.65
C ARG A 156 -5.49 29.87 8.08
N THR A 157 -5.83 28.74 7.47
CA THR A 157 -5.03 27.53 7.55
C THR A 157 -3.77 27.79 6.75
N TYR A 158 -2.68 28.13 7.44
CA TYR A 158 -1.38 28.29 6.81
C TYR A 158 -0.89 26.91 6.38
N ILE A 159 -0.71 26.72 5.07
CA ILE A 159 -0.13 25.49 4.50
C ILE A 159 1.40 25.61 4.48
N LEU A 160 1.90 26.84 4.31
CA LEU A 160 3.31 27.19 4.19
C LEU A 160 3.88 27.69 5.52
N THR A 161 5.17 27.44 5.72
CA THR A 161 5.98 28.08 6.76
C THR A 161 6.18 29.57 6.49
N GLY A 162 6.67 30.32 7.48
CA GLY A 162 6.85 31.77 7.37
C GLY A 162 8.01 32.17 6.44
N ARG A 163 7.95 33.37 5.86
CA ARG A 163 9.06 33.92 5.07
C ARG A 163 10.32 34.01 5.96
N GLY A 164 11.35 33.24 5.63
CA GLY A 164 12.62 33.20 6.38
C GLY A 164 12.71 32.11 7.46
N SER A 165 11.76 31.18 7.54
CA SER A 165 11.97 29.97 8.35
C SER A 165 12.94 29.03 7.68
N ASN A 166 13.83 28.42 8.46
CA ASN A 166 14.68 27.34 7.96
C ASN A 166 13.86 26.06 7.75
N PRO A 167 14.28 25.17 6.82
CA PRO A 167 13.65 23.88 6.63
C PRO A 167 13.71 23.07 7.93
N ASP A 168 12.57 22.81 8.55
CA ASP A 168 12.47 21.94 9.72
C ASP A 168 11.93 20.56 9.29
N PRO A 169 12.73 19.48 9.39
CA PRO A 169 12.31 18.12 9.03
C PRO A 169 11.19 17.56 9.92
N ASN A 170 10.84 18.24 11.02
CA ASN A 170 9.73 17.89 11.89
C ASN A 170 8.49 18.76 11.68
N SER A 171 8.56 19.78 10.83
CA SER A 171 7.42 20.60 10.48
C SER A 171 6.44 19.83 9.61
N THR A 172 5.15 20.05 9.85
CA THR A 172 4.02 19.53 9.06
C THR A 172 3.50 20.58 8.07
N PHE A 173 4.21 21.69 7.93
CA PHE A 173 3.95 22.76 6.97
C PHE A 173 4.93 22.64 5.80
N ILE A 174 4.49 23.01 4.60
CA ILE A 174 5.33 23.06 3.40
C ILE A 174 6.36 24.18 3.59
N ASP A 175 7.62 23.93 3.26
CA ASP A 175 8.66 24.94 3.36
C ASP A 175 8.41 26.08 2.36
N PHE A 176 8.45 27.32 2.83
CA PHE A 176 8.31 28.50 1.98
C PHE A 176 9.43 28.55 0.93
N SER A 177 10.64 28.11 1.27
CA SER A 177 11.77 28.09 0.32
C SER A 177 11.47 27.21 -0.90
N SER A 178 10.69 26.14 -0.72
CA SER A 178 10.32 25.20 -1.79
C SER A 178 9.29 25.77 -2.77
N THR A 179 8.62 26.87 -2.44
CA THR A 179 7.63 27.53 -3.32
C THR A 179 8.15 28.80 -3.97
N VAL A 180 9.41 29.16 -3.69
CA VAL A 180 10.11 30.26 -4.37
C VAL A 180 10.79 29.73 -5.62
N PHE A 181 10.55 30.38 -6.76
CA PHE A 181 11.21 30.06 -8.01
C PHE A 181 11.75 31.34 -8.67
N ASN A 182 12.75 31.16 -9.53
CA ASN A 182 13.30 32.25 -10.33
C ASN A 182 12.52 32.41 -11.64
N LYS A 183 12.18 33.65 -11.98
CA LYS A 183 11.52 34.03 -13.22
C LYS A 183 12.31 33.61 -14.45
N THR A 184 13.65 33.68 -14.42
CA THR A 184 14.50 33.32 -15.57
C THR A 184 14.45 31.81 -15.86
N GLU A 185 14.44 31.00 -14.82
CA GLU A 185 14.29 29.55 -14.93
C GLU A 185 12.92 29.19 -15.51
N LEU A 186 11.86 29.84 -15.03
CA LEU A 186 10.51 29.62 -15.53
C LEU A 186 10.38 30.03 -17.01
N ARG A 187 11.01 31.13 -17.43
CA ARG A 187 11.08 31.53 -18.85
C ARG A 187 11.76 30.48 -19.72
N SER A 188 12.91 29.95 -19.27
CA SER A 188 13.66 28.94 -20.02
C SER A 188 12.87 27.64 -20.29
N LEU A 189 11.91 27.31 -19.43
CA LEU A 189 11.01 26.16 -19.63
C LEU A 189 10.02 26.39 -20.79
N PHE A 190 9.66 27.64 -21.06
CA PHE A 190 8.72 28.00 -22.13
C PHE A 190 9.40 28.31 -23.46
N ASP A 191 10.72 28.50 -23.51
CA ASP A 191 11.47 28.76 -24.75
C ASP A 191 11.21 27.72 -25.86
N ASP A 192 11.15 26.43 -25.50
CA ASP A 192 10.87 25.36 -26.47
C ASP A 192 9.40 25.41 -26.97
N THR A 193 8.47 25.76 -26.08
CA THR A 193 7.06 25.91 -26.44
C THR A 193 6.82 27.14 -27.31
N GLU A 194 7.55 28.22 -27.05
CA GLU A 194 7.50 29.44 -27.85
C GLU A 194 8.04 29.21 -29.25
N LYS A 195 9.18 28.51 -29.38
CA LYS A 195 9.70 28.08 -30.69
C LYS A 195 8.72 27.19 -31.43
N LYS A 196 8.06 26.27 -30.74
CA LYS A 196 7.03 25.40 -31.34
C LYS A 196 5.80 26.19 -31.77
N LEU A 197 5.34 27.17 -30.98
CA LEU A 197 4.21 28.05 -31.31
C LEU A 197 4.52 29.00 -32.47
N GLN A 198 5.75 29.49 -32.56
CA GLN A 198 6.21 30.29 -33.72
C GLN A 198 6.28 29.45 -35.00
N ASN A 199 6.59 28.15 -34.89
CA ASN A 199 6.59 27.22 -36.02
C ASN A 199 5.19 26.73 -36.41
N ILE A 200 4.17 26.93 -35.58
CA ILE A 200 2.78 26.66 -35.93
C ILE A 200 2.30 27.81 -36.79
N LYS A 201 2.21 27.58 -38.10
CA LYS A 201 1.51 28.47 -39.02
C LYS A 201 0.11 28.73 -38.49
N THR A 202 -0.17 29.97 -38.11
CA THR A 202 -1.54 30.42 -37.85
C THR A 202 -2.35 30.27 -39.14
N VAL A 203 -3.65 30.04 -39.00
CA VAL A 203 -4.57 29.74 -40.12
C VAL A 203 -4.53 30.82 -41.23
N ASP A 204 -4.07 32.03 -40.92
CA ASP A 204 -3.89 33.13 -41.87
C ASP A 204 -2.83 32.84 -42.96
N GLU A 205 -1.82 32.01 -42.71
CA GLU A 205 -0.79 31.69 -43.71
C GLU A 205 -1.20 30.60 -44.73
N VAL A 206 -2.34 29.94 -44.53
CA VAL A 206 -2.85 28.92 -45.47
C VAL A 206 -3.57 29.58 -46.66
N GLY A 207 -3.89 30.88 -46.57
CA GLY A 207 -4.56 31.64 -47.64
C GLY A 207 -3.62 32.35 -48.62
N GLU A 208 -2.38 32.66 -48.23
CA GLU A 208 -1.46 33.41 -49.08
C GLU A 208 -0.45 32.48 -49.76
N SER A 209 -0.92 31.79 -50.80
CA SER A 209 -0.02 31.21 -51.79
C SER A 209 -0.21 31.96 -53.11
N LYS A 210 0.84 32.71 -53.48
CA LYS A 210 1.09 33.40 -54.76
C LYS A 210 0.61 34.85 -54.83
N ASN A 211 1.54 35.78 -54.58
CA ASN A 211 2.18 36.52 -55.66
C ASN A 211 3.52 37.06 -55.17
N GLU A 212 4.59 36.74 -55.89
CA GLU A 212 5.92 37.31 -55.68
C GLU A 212 5.98 38.72 -56.26
N GLN A 213 6.79 39.56 -55.62
CA GLN A 213 7.28 40.89 -56.02
C GLN A 213 6.39 42.09 -55.64
N GLU A 214 6.70 42.72 -54.51
CA GLU A 214 7.44 43.99 -54.50
C GLU A 214 7.93 44.32 -53.09
N ASN A 215 9.17 44.81 -52.99
CA ASN A 215 9.76 45.33 -51.76
C ASN A 215 8.95 46.54 -51.27
N LEU A 216 8.55 46.53 -50.00
CA LEU A 216 8.48 47.74 -49.19
C LEU A 216 8.46 47.35 -47.71
N ASP A 217 9.43 47.92 -46.97
CA ASP A 217 9.52 47.93 -45.52
C ASP A 217 8.16 48.23 -44.88
N VAL A 218 7.47 47.19 -44.42
CA VAL A 218 6.38 47.33 -43.46
C VAL A 218 6.50 46.20 -42.44
N SER A 219 7.16 46.55 -41.34
CA SER A 219 6.85 46.08 -39.99
C SER A 219 6.92 44.57 -39.74
N ALA A 220 8.04 44.15 -39.15
CA ALA A 220 8.24 42.85 -38.50
C ALA A 220 7.33 42.59 -37.27
N ASN A 221 6.08 43.07 -37.24
CA ASN A 221 5.18 43.02 -36.07
C ASN A 221 3.79 42.43 -36.37
N THR A 222 3.62 41.55 -37.35
CA THR A 222 2.32 40.89 -37.57
C THR A 222 2.44 39.39 -37.82
N SER A 223 3.33 38.71 -37.10
CA SER A 223 2.97 37.39 -36.60
C SER A 223 2.20 37.62 -35.31
N HIS A 224 0.91 37.25 -35.25
CA HIS A 224 0.19 37.08 -33.98
C HIS A 224 0.76 35.89 -33.19
N ALA A 225 2.07 35.86 -33.00
CA ALA A 225 2.75 34.95 -32.11
C ALA A 225 2.34 35.36 -30.71
N ILE A 226 1.68 34.45 -30.01
CA ILE A 226 1.34 34.61 -28.60
C ILE A 226 2.66 34.86 -27.86
N ASN A 227 2.89 36.09 -27.43
CA ASN A 227 4.09 36.45 -26.68
C ASN A 227 3.93 35.91 -25.25
N ILE A 228 4.47 34.72 -25.04
CA ILE A 228 4.35 33.98 -23.78
C ILE A 228 5.04 34.75 -22.66
N GLU A 229 6.15 35.44 -22.93
CA GLU A 229 6.84 36.26 -21.94
C GLU A 229 5.95 37.37 -21.38
N LYS A 230 5.21 38.07 -22.23
CA LYS A 230 4.29 39.13 -21.80
C LYS A 230 3.15 38.55 -20.96
N TYR A 231 2.58 37.41 -21.37
CA TYR A 231 1.50 36.75 -20.64
C TYR A 231 1.97 36.19 -19.29
N LEU A 232 3.19 35.68 -19.23
CA LEU A 232 3.85 35.19 -18.02
C LEU A 232 4.13 36.34 -17.05
N ASP A 233 4.58 37.49 -17.57
CA ASP A 233 4.78 38.70 -16.78
C ASP A 233 3.45 39.24 -16.22
N GLU A 234 2.39 39.25 -17.03
CA GLU A 234 1.03 39.61 -16.61
C GLU A 234 0.49 38.64 -15.55
N LEU A 235 0.67 37.33 -15.75
CA LEU A 235 0.25 36.30 -14.80
C LEU A 235 0.96 36.43 -13.46
N LEU A 236 2.29 36.68 -13.47
CA LEU A 236 3.08 36.85 -12.24
C LEU A 236 2.74 38.14 -11.49
N GLN A 237 2.25 39.18 -12.18
CA GLN A 237 1.89 40.47 -11.59
C GLN A 237 0.43 40.51 -11.09
N ASP A 238 -0.50 39.95 -11.86
CA ASP A 238 -1.94 40.11 -11.63
C ASP A 238 -2.56 38.95 -10.84
N SER A 239 -1.93 37.78 -10.83
CA SER A 239 -2.46 36.65 -10.08
C SER A 239 -2.15 36.76 -8.59
N ARG A 240 -3.21 36.62 -7.78
CA ARG A 240 -3.19 36.64 -6.31
C ARG A 240 -2.39 35.49 -5.71
N ALA A 241 -2.09 34.46 -6.50
CA ALA A 241 -1.34 33.28 -6.12
C ALA A 241 0.17 33.53 -6.07
N PHE A 242 0.68 34.51 -6.81
CA PHE A 242 2.10 34.84 -6.81
C PHE A 242 2.36 36.04 -5.90
N SER A 243 3.48 35.99 -5.20
CA SER A 243 3.94 37.10 -4.38
C SER A 243 5.43 37.32 -4.61
N ARG A 244 5.81 38.57 -4.88
CA ARG A 244 7.22 38.91 -5.12
C ARG A 244 8.03 38.65 -3.83
N ALA A 245 9.08 37.85 -3.95
CA ALA A 245 10.02 37.52 -2.89
C ALA A 245 11.35 38.26 -3.06
N GLY A 246 11.77 38.51 -4.31
CA GLY A 246 12.99 39.23 -4.68
C GLY A 246 12.86 39.98 -6.03
N GLU A 247 13.99 40.38 -6.64
CA GLU A 247 13.98 41.11 -7.92
C GLU A 247 13.42 40.24 -9.06
N GLU A 248 13.88 38.99 -9.16
CA GLU A 248 13.42 37.98 -10.12
C GLU A 248 12.81 36.73 -9.44
N GLU A 249 12.64 36.75 -8.12
CA GLU A 249 12.12 35.63 -7.35
C GLU A 249 10.64 35.83 -7.00
N TYR A 250 9.83 34.82 -7.32
CA TYR A 250 8.40 34.80 -7.04
C TYR A 250 8.07 33.60 -6.16
N ALA A 251 7.27 33.83 -5.13
CA ALA A 251 6.74 32.79 -4.25
C ALA A 251 5.31 32.45 -4.63
N TYR A 252 5.05 31.16 -4.88
CA TYR A 252 3.72 30.64 -5.13
C TYR A 252 3.01 30.30 -3.82
N ASP A 253 1.84 30.90 -3.62
CA ASP A 253 0.95 30.63 -2.49
C ASP A 253 -0.22 29.75 -2.96
N ILE A 254 -0.09 28.45 -2.70
CA ILE A 254 -1.08 27.41 -3.04
C ILE A 254 -2.46 27.76 -2.47
N SER A 255 -2.53 28.39 -1.29
CA SER A 255 -3.80 28.76 -0.64
C SER A 255 -4.55 29.91 -1.32
N LYS A 256 -3.85 30.71 -2.13
CA LYS A 256 -4.40 31.81 -2.92
C LYS A 256 -4.50 31.48 -4.40
N SER A 257 -4.03 30.31 -4.82
CA SER A 257 -4.30 29.80 -6.14
C SER A 257 -5.81 29.73 -6.34
N THR A 258 -6.29 30.14 -7.51
CA THR A 258 -7.65 29.82 -7.91
C THR A 258 -7.72 28.30 -7.91
N SER A 259 -8.52 27.72 -7.02
CA SER A 259 -8.88 26.32 -7.15
C SER A 259 -9.50 26.18 -8.54
N ILE A 260 -8.75 25.61 -9.48
CA ILE A 260 -9.38 25.02 -10.63
C ILE A 260 -10.31 24.00 -9.99
N ASP A 261 -11.61 24.11 -10.27
CA ASP A 261 -12.59 23.11 -9.88
C ASP A 261 -12.26 21.85 -10.69
N VAL A 262 -11.19 21.16 -10.29
CA VAL A 262 -10.94 19.76 -10.63
C VAL A 262 -12.02 19.06 -9.87
N GLY A 263 -13.17 18.94 -10.55
CA GLY A 263 -14.46 18.64 -9.98
C GLY A 263 -14.36 17.81 -8.72
N GLY A 264 -14.98 18.29 -7.64
CA GLY A 264 -14.97 17.59 -6.36
C GLY A 264 -15.24 16.09 -6.54
N SER A 265 -14.84 15.27 -5.56
CA SER A 265 -14.84 13.79 -5.52
C SER A 265 -16.07 13.02 -6.07
N GLY A 266 -17.11 13.69 -6.56
CA GLY A 266 -18.24 13.15 -7.31
C GLY A 266 -18.25 13.38 -8.83
N LEU A 267 -17.28 14.07 -9.46
CA LEU A 267 -17.23 14.15 -10.93
C LEU A 267 -16.68 12.85 -11.54
N VAL A 268 -17.57 12.09 -12.17
CA VAL A 268 -17.25 10.83 -12.86
C VAL A 268 -16.63 11.15 -14.23
N LEU A 269 -15.83 10.24 -14.78
CA LEU A 269 -15.23 10.35 -16.13
C LEU A 269 -16.24 10.79 -17.20
N ASP A 270 -17.50 10.38 -17.05
CA ASP A 270 -18.61 10.77 -17.94
C ASP A 270 -18.93 12.26 -17.92
N ASP A 271 -18.71 12.96 -16.79
CA ASP A 271 -18.92 14.40 -16.70
C ASP A 271 -17.79 15.17 -17.38
N TYR A 272 -16.56 14.64 -17.38
CA TYR A 272 -15.47 15.15 -18.21
C TYR A 272 -15.77 14.98 -19.69
N ASN A 273 -16.24 13.80 -20.10
CA ASN A 273 -16.63 13.55 -21.49
C ASN A 273 -17.76 14.49 -21.94
N ARG A 274 -18.78 14.72 -21.09
CA ARG A 274 -19.85 15.69 -21.37
C ARG A 274 -19.34 17.12 -21.49
N ASN A 275 -18.41 17.54 -20.64
CA ASN A 275 -17.83 18.88 -20.70
C ASN A 275 -16.96 19.05 -21.94
N ILE A 276 -16.19 18.01 -22.32
CA ILE A 276 -15.40 17.99 -23.55
C ILE A 276 -16.34 18.06 -24.77
N ASP A 277 -17.42 17.29 -24.80
CA ASP A 277 -18.41 17.33 -25.88
C ASP A 277 -19.04 18.72 -25.97
N LYS A 278 -19.42 19.32 -24.84
CA LYS A 278 -19.99 20.65 -24.80
C LYS A 278 -19.01 21.71 -25.33
N LEU A 279 -17.76 21.70 -24.88
CA LEU A 279 -16.72 22.59 -25.39
C LEU A 279 -16.44 22.37 -26.87
N THR A 280 -16.45 21.12 -27.33
CA THR A 280 -16.26 20.78 -28.74
C THR A 280 -17.40 21.34 -29.60
N THR A 281 -18.65 21.24 -29.14
CA THR A 281 -19.79 21.84 -29.85
C THR A 281 -19.73 23.37 -29.84
N GLU A 282 -19.26 23.99 -28.76
CA GLU A 282 -19.08 25.44 -28.67
C GLU A 282 -17.98 25.94 -29.61
N ILE A 283 -16.87 25.21 -29.71
CA ILE A 283 -15.80 25.47 -30.69
C ILE A 283 -16.33 25.31 -32.11
N GLN A 284 -17.09 24.25 -32.41
CA GLN A 284 -17.69 24.06 -33.73
C GLN A 284 -18.65 25.21 -34.09
N ASN A 285 -19.46 25.66 -33.13
CA ASN A 285 -20.35 26.80 -33.31
C ASN A 285 -19.58 28.11 -33.54
N LEU A 286 -18.47 28.33 -32.83
CA LEU A 286 -17.59 29.47 -33.05
C LEU A 286 -16.93 29.44 -34.43
N VAL A 287 -16.46 28.26 -34.88
CA VAL A 287 -15.89 28.07 -36.22
C VAL A 287 -16.95 28.32 -37.30
N ALA A 288 -18.17 27.80 -37.13
CA ALA A 288 -19.29 28.04 -38.03
C ALA A 288 -19.69 29.52 -38.06
N GLY A 289 -19.70 30.18 -36.89
CA GLY A 289 -19.90 31.62 -36.77
C GLY A 289 -18.81 32.44 -37.47
N GLY A 290 -17.56 32.00 -37.39
CA GLY A 290 -16.42 32.58 -38.10
C GLY A 290 -16.53 32.42 -39.62
N ALA A 291 -16.97 31.25 -40.11
CA ALA A 291 -17.22 31.02 -41.53
C ALA A 291 -18.36 31.92 -42.06
N ALA A 292 -19.46 32.03 -41.32
CA ALA A 292 -20.56 32.92 -41.66
C ALA A 292 -20.16 34.41 -41.64
N ALA A 293 -19.31 34.80 -40.70
CA ALA A 293 -18.73 36.15 -40.68
C ALA A 293 -17.84 36.37 -41.93
N LYS A 294 -16.99 35.41 -42.29
CA LYS A 294 -16.16 35.48 -43.51
C LYS A 294 -16.99 35.63 -44.78
N GLU A 295 -18.08 34.86 -44.92
CA GLU A 295 -19.00 35.02 -46.06
C GLU A 295 -19.61 36.42 -46.12
N ARG A 296 -20.04 36.98 -44.97
CA ARG A 296 -20.54 38.36 -44.90
C ARG A 296 -19.49 39.38 -45.32
N TRP A 297 -18.24 39.19 -44.91
CA TRP A 297 -17.13 40.04 -45.30
C TRP A 297 -16.83 39.93 -46.80
N ILE A 298 -16.84 38.73 -47.39
CA ILE A 298 -16.65 38.53 -48.83
C ILE A 298 -17.80 39.16 -49.63
N ILE A 299 -19.04 39.00 -49.18
CA ILE A 299 -20.20 39.63 -49.84
C ILE A 299 -20.08 41.15 -49.77
N ASN A 300 -19.68 41.71 -48.62
CA ASN A 300 -19.46 43.15 -48.49
C ASN A 300 -18.27 43.64 -49.33
N ALA A 301 -17.18 42.87 -49.42
CA ALA A 301 -16.05 43.19 -50.29
C ALA A 301 -16.46 43.21 -51.77
N ARG A 302 -17.24 42.22 -52.23
CA ARG A 302 -17.81 42.20 -53.59
C ARG A 302 -18.77 43.35 -53.86
N ARG A 303 -19.56 43.76 -52.86
CA ARG A 303 -20.42 44.95 -52.96
C ARG A 303 -19.59 46.23 -53.08
N LEU A 304 -18.51 46.35 -52.30
CA LEU A 304 -17.56 47.46 -52.42
C LEU A 304 -16.86 47.47 -53.77
N GLU A 305 -16.47 46.31 -54.30
CA GLU A 305 -15.88 46.17 -55.63
C GLU A 305 -16.87 46.56 -56.74
N MET A 306 -18.14 46.18 -56.64
CA MET A 306 -19.19 46.66 -57.55
C MET A 306 -19.41 48.17 -57.45
N VAL A 307 -19.40 48.73 -56.23
CA VAL A 307 -19.51 50.18 -56.02
C VAL A 307 -18.31 50.90 -56.61
N GLN A 308 -17.10 50.35 -56.46
CA GLN A 308 -15.88 50.86 -57.08
C GLN A 308 -15.96 50.79 -58.61
N ALA A 309 -16.43 49.68 -59.19
CA ALA A 309 -16.61 49.54 -60.63
C ALA A 309 -17.66 50.50 -61.21
N VAL A 310 -18.71 50.83 -60.44
CA VAL A 310 -19.68 51.87 -60.82
C VAL A 310 -19.04 53.26 -60.74
N LEU A 311 -18.29 53.56 -59.69
CA LEU A 311 -17.54 54.83 -59.55
C LEU A 311 -16.48 55.02 -60.65
N GLU A 312 -15.85 53.94 -61.09
CA GLU A 312 -14.88 53.96 -62.20
C GLU A 312 -15.57 54.09 -63.57
N ASN A 313 -16.79 53.56 -63.74
CA ASN A 313 -17.60 53.76 -64.96
C ASN A 313 -18.32 55.12 -65.01
N ASP A 314 -18.62 55.75 -63.88
CA ASP A 314 -19.26 57.08 -63.80
C ASP A 314 -18.24 58.23 -63.89
N GLY A 315 -16.94 57.92 -63.99
CA GLY A 315 -15.85 58.87 -64.24
C GLY A 315 -15.67 59.28 -65.71
N GLY A 316 -16.64 58.98 -66.59
CA GLY A 316 -16.47 59.12 -68.04
C GLY A 316 -17.74 59.37 -68.87
N ALA A 317 -18.75 60.06 -68.34
CA ALA A 317 -19.85 60.58 -69.16
C ALA A 317 -20.21 62.01 -68.74
N ASP A 318 -19.82 62.96 -69.60
CA ASP A 318 -20.33 64.34 -69.60
C ASP A 318 -21.86 64.32 -69.58
N ILE A 319 -22.44 64.86 -68.50
CA ILE A 319 -23.79 65.40 -68.53
C ILE A 319 -23.65 66.84 -68.99
N ASP A 320 -23.69 67.05 -70.31
CA ASP A 320 -23.99 68.35 -70.89
C ASP A 320 -25.42 68.73 -70.48
N LEU A 321 -25.50 69.84 -69.75
CA LEU A 321 -26.73 70.59 -69.52
C LEU A 321 -27.10 71.31 -70.81
N ASP A 322 -28.19 70.90 -71.46
CA ASP A 322 -29.07 71.81 -72.19
C ASP A 322 -30.46 71.19 -72.48
N VAL A 323 -31.48 71.85 -71.91
CA VAL A 323 -32.94 71.81 -72.17
C VAL A 323 -33.73 70.55 -71.81
#